data_AF-A0A3D8YF62-F1
#
_entry.id   AF-A0A3D8YF62-F1
#
_cell.length_a   1.000
_cell.length_b   1.000
_cell.length_c   1.000
_cell.angle_alpha   90.00
_cell.angle_beta   90.00
_cell.angle_gamma   90.00
#
_symmetry.space_group_name_H-M   'P 1'
#
loop_
_entity.id
_entity.type
_entity.pdbx_description
1 polymer ?
#
loop_
_entity_poly.entity_id
_entity_poly.type
_entity_poly.pdbx_seq_one_letter_code
_entity_poly.pdbx_strand_id
1 'polypeptide(L)'
;MKQYLTILFLLAVGHFTASAQDQYDPQKALSSEEIFLKQNSNNKVIATPGQKYIVLDASPAIGGFHRYRFFPGDNIKFRLKNESIRFNELITGVTDSSFTIGTVNEVMKRMDYQDVLLKDIRLLKVSRRIPFVTQAAYLLPFAGLIYVGADFFNRGIDNKRFTTDGSTLIVGGAIVATGIFCYKVSFSSLKINNRNKLKVLETY
;
A
#
# COMPACT_ATOMS: atom_id res chain seq x y z
N MET A 1 32.80 -8.61 26.14
CA MET A 1 32.00 -7.91 25.10
C MET A 1 31.91 -8.67 23.78
N LYS A 2 33.01 -9.18 23.19
CA LYS A 2 32.97 -9.92 21.91
C LYS A 2 32.02 -11.14 21.90
N GLN A 3 31.97 -11.90 23.00
CA GLN A 3 31.14 -13.11 23.10
C GLN A 3 29.62 -12.83 23.08
N TYR A 4 29.17 -11.76 23.74
CA TYR A 4 27.75 -11.38 23.74
C TYR A 4 27.29 -10.86 22.38
N LEU A 5 28.19 -10.21 21.62
CA LEU A 5 27.90 -9.71 20.28
C LEU A 5 27.70 -10.86 19.28
N THR A 6 28.48 -11.94 19.40
CA THR A 6 28.29 -13.18 18.62
C THR A 6 26.98 -13.88 18.92
N ILE A 7 26.54 -13.91 20.18
CA ILE A 7 25.27 -14.54 20.58
C ILE A 7 24.08 -13.73 20.04
N LEU A 8 24.15 -12.40 20.11
CA LEU A 8 23.12 -11.51 19.61
C LEU A 8 23.02 -11.57 18.06
N PHE A 9 24.15 -11.71 17.37
CA PHE A 9 24.21 -11.93 15.93
C PHE A 9 23.62 -13.30 15.54
N LEU A 10 23.93 -14.37 16.29
CA LEU A 10 23.37 -15.71 16.05
C LEU A 10 21.85 -15.77 16.31
N LEU A 11 21.34 -15.07 17.32
CA LEU A 11 19.90 -14.94 17.56
C LEU A 11 19.20 -14.14 16.44
N ALA A 12 19.81 -13.04 15.98
CA ALA A 12 19.26 -12.24 14.88
C ALA A 12 19.22 -13.01 13.55
N VAL A 13 20.20 -13.87 13.26
CA VAL A 13 20.22 -14.74 12.08
C VAL A 13 19.28 -15.93 12.24
N GLY A 14 19.17 -16.51 13.45
CA GLY A 14 18.31 -17.66 13.75
C GLY A 14 16.80 -17.36 13.75
N HIS A 15 16.39 -16.09 13.87
CA HIS A 15 15.00 -15.66 13.78
C HIS A 15 14.52 -15.36 12.35
N PHE A 16 15.41 -15.41 11.35
CA PHE A 16 14.96 -15.48 9.96
C PHE A 16 14.39 -16.88 9.72
N THR A 17 13.11 -17.05 9.99
CA THR A 17 12.36 -18.18 9.44
C THR A 17 12.61 -18.17 7.93
N ALA A 18 13.31 -19.18 7.45
CA ALA A 18 13.46 -19.46 6.04
C ALA A 18 12.09 -19.83 5.46
N SER A 19 11.25 -18.83 5.24
CA SER A 19 10.00 -18.94 4.48
C SER A 19 10.35 -18.92 3.00
N ALA A 20 11.02 -19.96 2.52
CA ALA A 20 11.39 -20.09 1.11
C ALA A 20 11.44 -21.54 0.61
N GLN A 21 10.68 -22.45 1.23
CA GLN A 21 10.39 -23.75 0.63
C GLN A 21 8.89 -23.98 0.69
N ASP A 22 8.16 -23.30 -0.21
CA ASP A 22 6.92 -23.85 -0.72
C ASP A 22 7.26 -25.25 -1.25
N GLN A 23 6.69 -26.25 -0.59
CA GLN A 23 6.78 -27.66 -0.95
C GLN A 23 6.32 -27.80 -2.41
N TYR A 24 7.26 -27.95 -3.34
CA TYR A 24 6.95 -28.11 -4.77
C TYR A 24 6.25 -29.45 -4.95
N ASP A 25 4.93 -29.40 -5.10
CA ASP A 25 4.10 -30.54 -5.42
C ASP A 25 3.91 -30.59 -6.95
N PRO A 26 4.55 -31.52 -7.67
CA PRO A 26 4.42 -31.62 -9.12
C PRO A 26 3.01 -32.02 -9.57
N GLN A 27 2.16 -32.52 -8.68
CA GLN A 27 0.74 -32.79 -8.98
C GLN A 27 -0.13 -31.54 -8.84
N LYS A 28 0.40 -30.47 -8.25
CA LYS A 28 -0.23 -29.16 -8.10
C LYS A 28 0.36 -28.16 -9.11
N ALA A 29 0.58 -28.61 -10.34
CA ALA A 29 0.86 -27.71 -11.45
C ALA A 29 -0.35 -26.80 -11.62
N LEU A 30 -0.20 -25.55 -11.18
CA LEU A 30 -1.22 -24.51 -11.31
C LEU A 30 -1.72 -24.50 -12.76
N SER A 31 -3.03 -24.47 -12.96
CA SER A 31 -3.61 -24.29 -14.29
C SER A 31 -2.98 -23.06 -14.96
N SER A 32 -2.92 -23.00 -16.30
CA SER A 32 -2.41 -21.81 -17.01
C SER A 32 -3.12 -20.52 -16.55
N GLU A 33 -4.39 -20.63 -16.15
CA GLU A 33 -5.18 -19.55 -15.55
C GLU A 33 -4.68 -19.19 -14.15
N GLU A 34 -4.38 -20.18 -13.31
CA GLU A 34 -3.84 -19.96 -11.97
C GLU A 34 -2.39 -19.46 -11.98
N ILE A 35 -1.57 -19.90 -12.94
CA ILE A 35 -0.22 -19.36 -13.21
C ILE A 35 -0.33 -17.89 -13.60
N PHE A 36 -1.27 -17.55 -14.48
CA PHE A 36 -1.54 -16.18 -14.89
C PHE A 36 -2.06 -15.30 -13.75
N LEU A 37 -2.92 -15.83 -12.88
CA LEU A 37 -3.42 -15.16 -11.67
C LEU A 37 -2.32 -14.97 -10.61
N LYS A 38 -1.44 -15.96 -10.41
CA LYS A 38 -0.33 -15.90 -9.44
C LYS A 38 0.79 -14.96 -9.89
N GLN A 39 1.04 -14.85 -11.19
CA GLN A 39 2.08 -13.98 -11.74
C GLN A 39 1.71 -12.49 -11.74
N ASN A 40 0.41 -12.15 -11.67
CA ASN A 40 -0.04 -10.76 -11.67
C ASN A 40 -1.27 -10.53 -10.76
N SER A 41 -1.05 -10.58 -9.44
CA SER A 41 -2.11 -10.42 -8.41
C SER A 41 -2.71 -9.01 -8.31
N ASN A 42 -2.32 -8.09 -9.20
CA ASN A 42 -2.83 -6.72 -9.22
C ASN A 42 -3.72 -6.54 -10.46
N ASN A 43 -5.02 -6.77 -10.27
CA ASN A 43 -6.10 -6.23 -11.09
C ASN A 43 -6.25 -6.80 -12.51
N LYS A 44 -6.43 -8.11 -12.62
CA LYS A 44 -7.26 -8.66 -13.69
C LYS A 44 -8.26 -9.65 -13.11
N VAL A 45 -9.31 -9.12 -12.49
CA VAL A 45 -10.62 -9.75 -12.60
C VAL A 45 -10.85 -9.98 -14.09
N ILE A 46 -11.23 -11.19 -14.49
CA ILE A 46 -11.58 -11.52 -15.87
C ILE A 46 -12.72 -10.56 -16.24
N ALA A 47 -12.39 -9.50 -16.96
CA ALA A 47 -13.35 -8.51 -17.41
C ALA A 47 -14.30 -9.22 -18.35
N THR A 48 -15.54 -9.43 -17.93
CA THR A 48 -16.58 -9.95 -18.81
C THR A 48 -16.83 -8.89 -19.89
N PRO A 49 -17.04 -9.24 -21.17
CA PRO A 49 -17.46 -8.28 -22.17
C PRO A 49 -18.72 -7.53 -21.70
N GLY A 50 -18.76 -6.21 -21.86
CA GLY A 50 -19.85 -5.36 -21.38
C GLY A 50 -19.81 -5.01 -19.88
N GLN A 51 -18.74 -5.35 -19.17
CA GLN A 51 -18.59 -5.02 -17.74
C GLN A 51 -18.18 -3.56 -17.55
N LYS A 52 -19.00 -2.82 -16.80
CA LYS A 52 -18.68 -1.44 -16.40
C LYS A 52 -17.64 -1.41 -15.28
N TYR A 53 -16.74 -0.44 -15.37
CA TYR A 53 -15.66 -0.23 -14.41
C TYR A 53 -15.33 1.25 -14.26
N ILE A 54 -14.77 1.59 -13.10
CA ILE A 54 -14.43 2.98 -12.76
C ILE A 54 -13.01 3.26 -13.24
N VAL A 55 -12.83 4.44 -13.81
CA VAL A 55 -11.55 4.94 -14.27
C VAL A 55 -11.23 6.27 -13.63
N LEU A 56 -10.07 6.33 -12.99
CA LEU A 56 -9.47 7.58 -12.51
C LEU A 56 -8.35 7.99 -13.46
N ASP A 57 -8.65 8.98 -14.31
CA ASP A 57 -7.67 9.71 -15.10
C ASP A 57 -6.97 10.72 -14.19
N ALA A 58 -5.77 10.41 -13.73
CA ALA A 58 -5.02 11.22 -12.77
C ALA A 58 -3.82 11.90 -13.44
N SER A 59 -3.69 13.20 -13.20
CA SER A 59 -2.49 13.97 -13.55
C SER A 59 -1.87 14.53 -12.26
N PRO A 60 -1.22 13.66 -11.45
CA PRO A 60 -0.57 14.09 -10.21
C PRO A 60 0.52 15.13 -10.48
N ALA A 61 0.80 15.98 -9.48
CA ALA A 61 1.84 17.00 -9.57
C ALA A 61 3.24 16.41 -9.84
N ILE A 62 3.46 15.16 -9.45
CA ILE A 62 4.71 14.42 -9.62
C ILE A 62 4.37 13.11 -10.32
N GLY A 63 5.11 12.77 -11.38
CA GLY A 63 5.07 11.45 -12.00
C GLY A 63 4.29 11.33 -13.32
N GLY A 64 3.62 12.38 -13.82
CA GLY A 64 2.94 12.34 -15.12
C GLY A 64 1.56 11.66 -15.11
N PHE A 65 0.91 11.58 -16.27
CA PHE A 65 -0.46 11.05 -16.41
C PHE A 65 -0.53 9.54 -16.09
N HIS A 66 -1.53 9.16 -15.31
CA HIS A 66 -1.81 7.77 -14.94
C HIS A 66 -3.29 7.49 -14.99
N ARG A 67 -3.65 6.29 -15.48
CA ARG A 67 -5.02 5.81 -15.50
C ARG A 67 -5.16 4.63 -14.54
N TYR A 68 -5.88 4.83 -13.44
CA TYR A 68 -6.24 3.76 -12.52
C TYR A 68 -7.60 3.18 -12.91
N ARG A 69 -7.72 1.86 -12.88
CA ARG A 69 -8.95 1.12 -13.21
C ARG A 69 -9.37 0.34 -11.99
N PHE A 70 -10.67 0.42 -11.67
CA PHE A 70 -11.28 -0.32 -10.57
C PHE A 70 -12.49 -1.08 -11.11
N PHE A 71 -12.42 -2.40 -11.05
CA PHE A 71 -13.47 -3.31 -11.51
C PHE A 71 -14.35 -3.76 -10.33
N PRO A 72 -15.59 -4.22 -10.58
CA PRO A 72 -16.31 -5.03 -9.61
C PRO A 72 -15.43 -6.19 -9.09
N GLY A 73 -15.33 -6.34 -7.78
CA GLY A 73 -14.42 -7.24 -7.08
C GLY A 73 -13.15 -6.55 -6.54
N ASP A 74 -12.80 -5.36 -7.01
CA ASP A 74 -11.66 -4.61 -6.48
C ASP A 74 -12.03 -3.87 -5.19
N ASN A 75 -11.06 -3.71 -4.29
CA ASN A 75 -11.19 -2.82 -3.15
C ASN A 75 -10.86 -1.37 -3.55
N ILE A 76 -11.72 -0.44 -3.16
CA ILE A 76 -11.55 0.99 -3.44
C ILE A 76 -11.44 1.80 -2.15
N LYS A 77 -10.40 2.64 -2.09
CA LYS A 77 -10.15 3.54 -0.95
C LYS A 77 -10.53 4.96 -1.32
N PHE A 78 -11.58 5.49 -0.72
CA PHE A 78 -12.09 6.82 -1.08
C PHE A 78 -12.61 7.60 0.14
N ARG A 79 -12.91 8.86 -0.08
CA ARG A 79 -13.54 9.75 0.90
C ARG A 79 -14.56 10.65 0.20
N LEU A 80 -15.73 10.79 0.79
CA LEU A 80 -16.82 11.63 0.30
C LEU A 80 -16.59 13.12 0.61
N LYS A 81 -17.30 14.01 -0.08
CA LYS A 81 -17.17 15.48 0.07
C LYS A 81 -17.49 15.98 1.47
N ASN A 82 -18.53 15.43 2.09
CA ASN A 82 -19.06 15.88 3.37
C ASN A 82 -18.66 15.01 4.56
N GLU A 83 -17.73 14.07 4.36
CA GLU A 83 -17.35 13.13 5.40
C GLU A 83 -15.86 13.24 5.74
N SER A 84 -15.54 12.92 7.00
CA SER A 84 -14.16 12.84 7.50
C SER A 84 -13.55 11.45 7.31
N ILE A 85 -14.41 10.43 7.28
CA ILE A 85 -14.07 9.02 7.27
C ILE A 85 -13.52 8.63 5.90
N ARG A 86 -12.62 7.64 5.91
CA ARG A 86 -12.12 7.00 4.69
C ARG A 86 -12.73 5.62 4.61
N PHE A 87 -13.32 5.32 3.46
CA PHE A 87 -13.83 3.99 3.15
C PHE A 87 -12.75 3.14 2.52
N ASN A 88 -12.80 1.84 2.76
CA ASN A 88 -11.96 0.84 2.12
C ASN A 88 -12.80 -0.40 1.89
N GLU A 89 -13.69 -0.31 0.91
CA GLU A 89 -14.71 -1.34 0.68
C GLU A 89 -14.55 -2.00 -0.67
N LEU A 90 -15.15 -3.18 -0.80
CA LEU A 90 -15.22 -3.94 -2.04
C LEU A 90 -16.25 -3.31 -2.98
N ILE A 91 -15.88 -3.09 -4.25
CA ILE A 91 -16.84 -2.72 -5.29
C ILE A 91 -17.63 -3.96 -5.67
N THR A 92 -18.95 -3.91 -5.53
CA THR A 92 -19.83 -5.04 -5.88
C THR A 92 -20.47 -4.84 -7.26
N GLY A 93 -20.65 -3.59 -7.68
CA GLY A 93 -21.22 -3.23 -8.98
C GLY A 93 -20.88 -1.80 -9.40
N VAL A 94 -21.00 -1.50 -10.69
CA VAL A 94 -20.76 -0.17 -11.26
C VAL A 94 -21.88 0.18 -12.23
N THR A 95 -22.46 1.36 -12.09
CA THR A 95 -23.45 1.95 -13.00
C THR A 95 -22.83 3.12 -13.76
N ASP A 96 -23.61 3.85 -14.57
CA ASP A 96 -23.10 5.00 -15.34
C ASP A 96 -22.66 6.19 -14.47
N SER A 97 -23.21 6.32 -13.27
CA SER A 97 -22.97 7.48 -12.40
C SER A 97 -22.65 7.13 -10.94
N SER A 98 -22.71 5.85 -10.58
CA SER A 98 -22.45 5.34 -9.24
C SER A 98 -21.70 4.02 -9.26
N PHE A 99 -21.25 3.59 -8.09
CA PHE A 99 -20.80 2.24 -7.84
C PHE A 99 -21.35 1.78 -6.49
N THR A 100 -21.55 0.49 -6.37
CA THR A 100 -22.05 -0.13 -5.15
C THR A 100 -20.88 -0.66 -4.34
N ILE A 101 -20.86 -0.35 -3.05
CA ILE A 101 -19.91 -0.91 -2.09
C ILE A 101 -20.62 -1.96 -1.23
N GLY A 102 -19.91 -3.04 -0.92
CA GLY A 102 -20.36 -4.02 0.08
C GLY A 102 -19.67 -3.78 1.41
N THR A 103 -20.42 -3.36 2.42
CA THR A 103 -19.92 -3.14 3.79
C THR A 103 -20.44 -4.24 4.70
N VAL A 104 -19.59 -4.84 5.53
CA VAL A 104 -20.02 -5.84 6.52
C VAL A 104 -20.57 -5.12 7.74
N ASN A 105 -21.86 -5.28 8.00
CA ASN A 105 -22.48 -4.79 9.22
C ASN A 105 -22.26 -5.81 10.34
N GLU A 106 -21.33 -5.50 11.25
CA GLU A 106 -20.96 -6.38 12.37
C GLU A 106 -22.13 -6.63 13.33
N VAL A 107 -23.07 -5.68 13.45
CA VAL A 107 -24.22 -5.79 14.35
C VAL A 107 -25.23 -6.81 13.83
N MET A 108 -25.52 -6.77 12.52
CA MET A 108 -26.51 -7.66 11.89
C MET A 108 -25.90 -8.91 11.25
N LYS A 109 -24.56 -9.03 11.24
CA LYS A 109 -23.79 -10.09 10.55
C LYS A 109 -24.23 -10.28 9.09
N ARG A 110 -24.54 -9.19 8.39
CA ARG A 110 -24.98 -9.18 6.98
C ARG A 110 -24.16 -8.16 6.19
N MET A 111 -24.05 -8.39 4.88
CA MET A 111 -23.51 -7.40 3.96
C MET A 111 -24.60 -6.39 3.62
N ASP A 112 -24.31 -5.12 3.92
CA ASP A 112 -25.10 -3.99 3.47
C ASP A 112 -24.49 -3.46 2.17
N TYR A 113 -25.33 -3.20 1.19
CA TYR A 113 -24.93 -2.65 -0.10
C TYR A 113 -25.32 -1.19 -0.16
N GLN A 114 -24.35 -0.32 -0.42
CA GLN A 114 -24.57 1.11 -0.52
C GLN A 114 -24.13 1.62 -1.88
N ASP A 115 -25.00 2.38 -2.54
CA ASP A 115 -24.65 3.07 -3.77
C ASP A 115 -23.97 4.41 -3.48
N VAL A 116 -22.81 4.61 -4.10
CA VAL A 116 -22.00 5.82 -3.98
C VAL A 116 -21.93 6.51 -5.33
N LEU A 117 -22.45 7.73 -5.39
CA LEU A 117 -22.38 8.56 -6.60
C LEU A 117 -20.94 9.05 -6.83
N LEU A 118 -20.46 8.95 -8.07
CA LEU A 118 -19.11 9.40 -8.45
C LEU A 118 -18.91 10.89 -8.15
N LYS A 119 -19.97 11.68 -8.28
CA LYS A 119 -19.97 13.14 -8.02
C LYS A 119 -19.73 13.48 -6.54
N ASP A 120 -20.00 12.55 -5.63
CA ASP A 120 -19.88 12.78 -4.19
C ASP A 120 -18.51 12.39 -3.66
N ILE A 121 -17.69 11.69 -4.47
CA ILE A 121 -16.30 11.40 -4.14
C ILE A 121 -15.48 12.68 -4.16
N ARG A 122 -14.73 12.89 -3.08
CA ARG A 122 -13.78 13.99 -2.92
C ARG A 122 -12.35 13.55 -3.19
N LEU A 123 -11.96 12.40 -2.64
CA LEU A 123 -10.59 11.88 -2.71
C LEU A 123 -10.62 10.39 -3.03
N LEU A 124 -9.69 9.95 -3.88
CA LEU A 124 -9.34 8.56 -4.08
C LEU A 124 -7.92 8.33 -3.62
N LYS A 125 -7.71 7.30 -2.80
CA LYS A 125 -6.38 6.87 -2.38
C LYS A 125 -5.92 5.76 -3.30
N VAL A 126 -4.88 6.05 -4.06
CA VAL A 126 -4.26 5.12 -5.00
C VAL A 126 -2.90 4.69 -4.50
N SER A 127 -2.52 3.47 -4.85
CA SER A 127 -1.19 2.93 -4.59
C SER A 127 -0.51 2.69 -5.92
N ARG A 128 0.72 3.17 -6.04
CA ARG A 128 1.62 2.89 -7.16
C ARG A 128 2.74 2.00 -6.63
N ARG A 129 2.79 0.77 -7.14
CA ARG A 129 3.86 -0.17 -6.83
C ARG A 129 5.05 0.15 -7.73
N ILE A 130 5.97 0.96 -7.22
CA ILE A 130 7.26 1.23 -7.86
C ILE A 130 8.28 0.31 -7.17
N PRO A 131 8.94 -0.62 -7.92
CA PRO A 131 9.96 -1.49 -7.35
C PRO A 131 10.99 -0.68 -6.55
N PHE A 132 11.42 -1.23 -5.41
CA PHE A 132 12.30 -0.58 -4.41
C PHE A 132 11.70 0.64 -3.70
N VAL A 133 11.12 1.61 -4.41
CA VAL A 133 10.60 2.85 -3.81
C VAL A 133 9.46 2.57 -2.83
N THR A 134 8.52 1.68 -3.20
CA THR A 134 7.41 1.32 -2.31
C THR A 134 7.88 0.57 -1.07
N GLN A 135 8.98 -0.20 -1.14
CA GLN A 135 9.56 -0.86 0.03
C GLN A 135 10.38 0.11 0.89
N ALA A 136 11.16 0.98 0.26
CA ALA A 136 11.95 2.03 0.90
C ALA A 136 11.08 2.99 1.72
N ALA A 137 9.83 3.22 1.30
CA ALA A 137 8.84 3.99 2.04
C ALA A 137 8.65 3.53 3.49
N TYR A 138 8.81 2.23 3.74
CA TYR A 138 8.71 1.63 5.07
C TYR A 138 10.07 1.34 5.68
N LEU A 139 11.02 0.82 4.90
CA LEU A 139 12.33 0.40 5.42
C LEU A 139 13.21 1.57 5.86
N LEU A 140 13.23 2.68 5.10
CA LEU A 140 14.11 3.81 5.43
C LEU A 140 13.73 4.47 6.75
N PRO A 141 12.45 4.80 7.04
CA PRO A 141 12.11 5.35 8.35
C PRO A 141 12.51 4.44 9.51
N PHE A 142 12.30 3.13 9.39
CA PHE A 142 12.78 2.18 10.40
C PHE A 142 14.30 2.19 10.52
N ALA A 143 15.04 2.12 9.41
CA ALA A 143 16.49 2.14 9.42
C ALA A 143 17.06 3.42 10.07
N GLY A 144 16.49 4.59 9.75
CA GLY A 144 16.92 5.86 10.35
C GLY A 144 16.62 5.95 11.84
N LEU A 145 15.46 5.45 12.30
CA LEU A 145 15.13 5.37 13.72
C LEU A 145 16.04 4.38 14.47
N ILE A 146 16.31 3.21 13.89
CA ILE A 146 17.25 2.22 14.45
C ILE A 146 18.65 2.82 14.54
N TYR A 147 19.10 3.54 13.51
CA TYR A 147 20.43 4.18 13.48
C TYR A 147 20.60 5.22 14.60
N VAL A 148 19.61 6.11 14.76
CA VAL A 148 19.59 7.11 15.84
C VAL A 148 19.51 6.45 17.21
N GLY A 149 18.63 5.44 17.36
CA GLY A 149 18.50 4.67 18.60
C GLY A 149 19.78 3.94 18.97
N ALA A 150 20.47 3.33 18.00
CA ALA A 150 21.72 2.62 18.23
C ALA A 150 22.81 3.55 18.78
N ASP A 151 22.98 4.76 18.24
CA ASP A 151 23.94 5.74 18.78
C ASP A 151 23.56 6.18 20.20
N PHE A 152 22.27 6.41 20.46
CA PHE A 152 21.77 6.76 21.79
C PHE A 152 22.09 5.69 22.84
N PHE A 153 21.84 4.42 22.51
CA PHE A 153 22.13 3.31 23.43
C PHE A 153 23.62 2.99 23.53
N ASN A 154 24.38 3.01 22.43
CA ASN A 154 25.81 2.76 22.44
C ASN A 154 26.55 3.75 23.35
N ARG A 155 26.19 5.03 23.29
CA ARG A 155 26.78 6.05 24.18
C ARG A 155 26.37 5.83 25.64
N GLY A 156 25.13 5.43 25.89
CA GLY A 156 24.67 5.09 27.25
C GLY A 156 25.38 3.87 27.85
N ILE A 157 25.67 2.85 27.05
CA ILE A 157 26.41 1.65 27.46
C ILE A 157 27.89 1.96 27.72
N ASP A 158 28.46 2.93 27.00
CA ASP A 158 29.84 3.43 27.20
C ASP A 158 30.01 4.34 28.45
N ASN A 159 29.06 4.29 29.41
CA ASN A 159 29.00 5.19 30.58
C ASN A 159 28.97 6.69 30.25
N LYS A 160 28.63 7.06 29.00
CA LYS A 160 28.36 8.45 28.64
C LYS A 160 26.89 8.75 28.89
N ARG A 161 26.56 10.03 29.01
CA ARG A 161 25.15 10.46 29.10
C ARG A 161 24.40 9.94 27.89
N PHE A 162 23.21 9.38 28.10
CA PHE A 162 22.28 9.02 27.03
C PHE A 162 22.03 10.24 26.15
N THR A 163 22.67 10.26 24.99
CA THR A 163 22.69 11.39 24.08
C THR A 163 22.97 10.88 22.68
N THR A 164 22.61 11.66 21.68
CA THR A 164 22.81 11.34 20.27
C THR A 164 23.67 12.42 19.65
N ASP A 165 24.60 12.02 18.78
CA ASP A 165 25.40 12.99 18.04
C ASP A 165 24.55 13.82 17.07
N GLY A 166 24.94 15.08 16.88
CA GLY A 166 24.33 15.92 15.85
C GLY A 166 24.45 15.30 14.45
N SER A 167 25.59 14.67 14.14
CA SER A 167 25.77 13.99 12.85
C SER A 167 24.86 12.78 12.70
N THR A 168 24.68 11.96 13.75
CA THR A 168 23.77 10.82 13.75
C THR A 168 22.33 11.27 13.51
N LEU A 169 21.90 12.34 14.17
CA LEU A 169 20.56 12.92 13.97
C LEU A 169 20.36 13.43 12.55
N ILE A 170 21.36 14.09 11.97
CA ILE A 170 21.29 14.57 10.58
C ILE A 170 21.16 13.39 9.61
N VAL A 171 22.01 12.36 9.74
CA VAL A 171 21.98 11.20 8.84
C VAL A 171 20.69 10.40 9.03
N GLY A 172 20.32 10.06 10.26
CA GLY A 172 19.09 9.32 10.55
C GLY A 172 17.84 10.10 10.12
N GLY A 173 17.82 11.40 10.38
CA GLY A 173 16.74 12.29 9.94
C GLY A 173 16.62 12.36 8.41
N ALA A 174 17.74 12.43 7.69
CA ALA A 174 17.73 12.40 6.22
C ALA A 174 17.16 11.08 5.68
N ILE A 175 17.57 9.94 6.26
CA ILE A 175 17.06 8.62 5.89
C ILE A 175 15.53 8.54 6.10
N VAL A 176 15.04 8.99 7.27
CA VAL A 176 13.60 9.03 7.57
C VAL A 176 12.86 9.93 6.58
N ALA A 177 13.39 11.12 6.30
CA ALA A 177 12.79 12.06 5.36
C ALA A 177 12.70 11.48 3.94
N THR A 178 13.74 10.79 3.46
CA THR A 178 13.72 10.08 2.18
C THR A 178 12.63 9.00 2.16
N GLY A 179 12.49 8.23 3.25
CA GLY A 179 11.41 7.25 3.39
C GLY A 179 10.01 7.86 3.29
N ILE A 180 9.78 8.97 4.00
CA ILE A 180 8.50 9.71 3.94
C ILE A 180 8.23 10.22 2.52
N PHE A 181 9.26 10.69 1.81
CA PHE A 181 9.16 11.10 0.42
C PHE A 181 8.76 9.91 -0.48
N CYS A 182 9.43 8.77 -0.37
CA CYS A 182 9.08 7.54 -1.08
C CYS A 182 7.64 7.09 -0.80
N TYR A 183 7.16 7.25 0.44
CA TYR A 183 5.77 6.97 0.81
C TYR A 183 4.79 7.89 0.07
N LYS A 184 5.05 9.20 0.00
CA LYS A 184 4.17 10.14 -0.73
C LYS A 184 4.11 9.83 -2.22
N VAL A 185 5.21 9.43 -2.82
CA VAL A 185 5.26 9.04 -4.25
C VAL A 185 4.51 7.73 -4.50
N SER A 186 4.63 6.75 -3.60
CA SER A 186 3.98 5.44 -3.76
C SER A 186 2.49 5.47 -3.40
N PHE A 187 2.09 6.22 -2.37
CA PHE A 187 0.73 6.21 -1.82
C PHE A 187 0.09 7.60 -1.92
N SER A 188 -0.49 7.89 -3.07
CA SER A 188 -1.04 9.21 -3.38
C SER A 188 -2.53 9.29 -3.04
N SER A 189 -2.94 10.41 -2.41
CA SER A 189 -4.35 10.76 -2.22
C SER A 189 -4.73 11.83 -3.23
N LEU A 190 -5.53 11.44 -4.21
CA LEU A 190 -5.87 12.25 -5.37
C LEU A 190 -7.24 12.89 -5.17
N LYS A 191 -7.28 14.23 -5.14
CA LYS A 191 -8.54 14.98 -5.07
C LYS A 191 -9.19 15.00 -6.45
N ILE A 192 -10.47 14.65 -6.51
CA ILE A 192 -11.27 14.70 -7.73
C ILE A 192 -11.51 16.17 -8.08
N ASN A 193 -11.04 16.57 -9.27
CA ASN A 193 -11.08 17.94 -9.78
C ASN A 193 -10.85 17.93 -11.31
N ASN A 194 -10.58 19.09 -11.90
CA ASN A 194 -10.35 19.19 -13.35
C ASN A 194 -9.12 18.40 -13.85
N ARG A 195 -8.12 18.13 -12.97
CA ARG A 195 -6.90 17.36 -13.31
C ARG A 195 -7.05 15.87 -13.05
N ASN A 196 -7.84 15.48 -12.05
CA ASN A 196 -8.10 14.10 -11.69
C ASN A 196 -9.59 13.81 -11.87
N LYS A 197 -9.95 13.17 -12.98
CA LYS A 197 -11.34 12.93 -13.38
C LYS A 197 -11.70 11.48 -13.14
N LEU A 198 -12.83 11.27 -12.49
CA LEU A 198 -13.44 9.96 -12.30
C LEU A 198 -14.52 9.76 -13.36
N LYS A 199 -14.51 8.60 -14.04
CA LYS A 199 -15.44 8.26 -15.11
C LYS A 199 -15.77 6.77 -15.05
N VAL A 200 -16.82 6.37 -15.73
CA VAL A 200 -17.17 4.96 -15.95
C VAL A 200 -16.88 4.63 -17.40
N LEU A 201 -16.26 3.48 -17.63
CA LEU A 201 -16.05 2.89 -18.95
C LEU A 201 -16.57 1.46 -18.95
N GLU A 202 -16.74 0.90 -20.13
CA GLU A 202 -17.18 -0.48 -20.34
C GLU A 202 -16.10 -1.27 -21.07
N THR A 203 -16.02 -2.56 -20.80
CA THR A 203 -15.12 -3.49 -21.48
C THR A 203 -15.74 -3.93 -22.81
N TYR A 204 -14.89 -4.01 -23.85
CA TYR A 204 -15.30 -4.47 -25.17
C TYR A 204 -15.52 -5.98 -25.22
#